data_AF-A0A349UZD6-F1
#
_entry.id   AF-A0A349UZD6-F1
#
_cell.length_a   1.000
_cell.length_b   1.000
_cell.length_c   1.000
_cell.angle_alpha   90.00
_cell.angle_beta   90.00
_cell.angle_gamma   90.00
#
_symmetry.space_group_name_H-M   'P 1'
#
loop_
_entity.id
_entity.type
_entity.pdbx_description
1 polymer ?
#
loop_
_entity_poly.entity_id
_entity_poly.type
_entity_poly.pdbx_seq_one_letter_code
_entity_poly.pdbx_strand_id
1 'polypeptide(L)'
;TLMIKCRRALKQAGRRRLIVAGGVGANLLLRERLYAMTEESGQEVFYPRLEFCTDNGAMIAYAGCIRLAAGERQDLDFSVRPRWSLTELAPFSGAAA
;
A
#
# COMPACT_ATOMS: atom_id res chain seq x y z
N THR A 1 -2.51 4.11 19.57
CA THR A 1 -1.38 3.42 18.89
C THR A 1 -1.77 3.01 17.47
N LEU A 2 -0.82 2.56 16.63
CA LEU A 2 -1.07 2.16 15.23
C LEU A 2 -2.16 1.08 15.12
N MET A 3 -2.07 0.02 15.92
CA MET A 3 -3.04 -1.08 15.94
C MET A 3 -4.49 -0.61 16.13
N ILE A 4 -4.73 0.27 17.12
CA ILE A 4 -6.07 0.82 17.38
C ILE A 4 -6.60 1.61 16.16
N LYS A 5 -5.73 2.36 15.48
CA LYS A 5 -6.12 3.11 14.27
C LYS A 5 -6.44 2.16 13.11
N CYS A 6 -5.64 1.12 12.90
CA CYS A 6 -5.89 0.09 11.88
C CYS A 6 -7.24 -0.61 12.11
N ARG A 7 -7.53 -1.05 13.35
CA ARG A 7 -8.81 -1.69 13.70
C ARG A 7 -10.00 -0.78 13.42
N ARG A 8 -9.91 0.50 13.79
CA ARG A 8 -10.95 1.51 13.52
C ARG A 8 -11.14 1.76 12.03
N ALA A 9 -10.04 1.87 11.27
CA ALA A 9 -10.08 2.09 9.83
C ALA A 9 -10.72 0.91 9.07
N LEU A 10 -10.38 -0.33 9.45
CA LEU A 10 -11.02 -1.53 8.87
C LEU A 10 -12.53 -1.54 9.10
N LYS A 11 -12.96 -1.23 10.33
CA LYS A 11 -14.39 -1.10 10.66
C LYS A 11 -15.07 0.02 9.88
N GLN A 12 -14.47 1.20 9.85
CA GLN A 12 -15.03 2.38 9.16
C GLN A 12 -15.13 2.16 7.65
N ALA A 13 -14.14 1.51 7.04
CA ALA A 13 -14.12 1.24 5.60
C ALA A 13 -14.91 -0.02 5.21
N GLY A 14 -15.42 -0.80 6.18
CA GLY A 14 -16.09 -2.08 5.93
C GLY A 14 -15.18 -3.11 5.22
N ARG A 15 -13.87 -3.08 5.47
CA ARG A 15 -12.89 -3.95 4.80
C ARG A 15 -12.39 -5.05 5.74
N ARG A 16 -12.02 -6.20 5.15
CA ARG A 16 -11.46 -7.36 5.86
C ARG A 16 -9.95 -7.53 5.70
N ARG A 17 -9.35 -6.79 4.77
CA ARG A 17 -7.93 -6.91 4.44
C ARG A 17 -7.21 -5.62 4.82
N LEU A 18 -6.13 -5.76 5.59
CA LEU A 18 -5.20 -4.71 5.92
C LEU A 18 -3.90 -4.93 5.15
N ILE A 19 -3.40 -3.89 4.49
CA ILE A 19 -2.09 -3.91 3.84
C ILE A 19 -1.19 -2.93 4.59
N VAL A 20 0.01 -3.38 4.98
CA VAL A 20 1.02 -2.52 5.61
C VAL A 20 2.23 -2.41 4.70
N ALA A 21 2.40 -1.22 4.10
CA ALA A 21 3.53 -0.87 3.26
C ALA A 21 4.40 0.22 3.92
N GLY A 22 5.59 0.44 3.36
CA GLY A 22 6.60 1.38 3.88
C GLY A 22 7.55 0.73 4.89
N GLY A 23 8.68 1.40 5.15
CA GLY A 23 9.82 0.81 5.88
C GLY A 23 9.47 0.31 7.30
N VAL A 24 8.56 1.00 8.00
CA VAL A 24 8.09 0.58 9.33
C VAL A 24 7.32 -0.74 9.28
N GLY A 25 6.77 -1.11 8.12
CA GLY A 25 6.16 -2.42 7.87
C GLY A 25 7.15 -3.59 7.95
N ALA A 26 8.46 -3.34 7.97
CA ALA A 26 9.48 -4.37 8.24
C ALA A 26 9.63 -4.73 9.73
N ASN A 27 9.02 -3.96 10.64
CA ASN A 27 9.11 -4.20 12.09
C ASN A 27 8.36 -5.49 12.48
N LEU A 28 9.11 -6.50 12.98
CA LEU A 28 8.55 -7.82 13.30
C LEU A 28 7.50 -7.78 14.42
N LEU A 29 7.74 -7.00 15.48
CA LEU A 29 6.78 -6.85 16.58
C LEU A 29 5.46 -6.22 16.12
N LEU A 30 5.52 -5.27 15.19
CA LEU A 30 4.34 -4.68 14.57
C LEU A 30 3.58 -5.72 13.74
N ARG A 31 4.29 -6.55 12.96
CA ARG A 31 3.68 -7.62 12.17
C ARG A 31 2.94 -8.62 13.05
N GLU A 32 3.60 -9.11 14.11
CA GLU A 32 3.02 -10.05 15.07
C GLU A 32 1.74 -9.49 15.72
N ARG A 33 1.80 -8.25 16.22
CA ARG A 33 0.65 -7.62 16.89
C ARG A 33 -0.52 -7.37 15.94
N LEU A 34 -0.25 -6.98 14.70
CA LEU A 34 -1.30 -6.75 13.72
C LEU A 34 -1.89 -8.08 13.21
N TYR A 35 -1.08 -9.13 13.08
CA TYR A 35 -1.54 -10.47 12.75
C TYR A 35 -2.54 -10.97 13.79
N ALA A 36 -2.14 -11.00 15.07
CA ALA A 36 -3.02 -11.40 16.17
C ALA A 36 -4.32 -10.57 16.21
N MET A 37 -4.20 -9.24 16.05
CA MET A 37 -5.35 -8.33 16.00
C MET A 37 -6.34 -8.68 14.88
N THR A 38 -5.85 -9.02 13.68
CA THR A 38 -6.69 -9.38 12.54
C THR A 38 -7.27 -10.78 12.66
N GLU A 39 -6.51 -11.75 13.18
CA GLU A 39 -6.95 -13.12 13.41
C GLU A 39 -8.16 -13.16 14.35
N GLU A 40 -8.11 -12.44 15.48
CA GLU A 40 -9.22 -12.30 16.45
C GLU A 40 -10.54 -11.85 15.80
N SER A 41 -10.47 -11.13 14.67
CA SER A 41 -11.62 -10.51 14.01
C SER A 41 -12.00 -11.18 12.68
N GLY A 42 -11.39 -12.33 12.34
CA GLY A 42 -11.59 -12.99 11.05
C GLY A 42 -11.17 -12.14 9.85
N GLN A 43 -10.16 -11.28 10.06
CA GLN A 43 -9.58 -10.39 9.07
C GLN A 43 -8.19 -10.89 8.67
N GLU A 44 -7.64 -10.32 7.60
CA GLU A 44 -6.33 -10.69 7.07
C GLU A 44 -5.40 -9.48 7.03
N VAL A 45 -4.11 -9.70 7.28
CA VAL A 45 -3.08 -8.68 7.10
C VAL A 45 -1.99 -9.14 6.14
N PHE A 46 -1.58 -8.26 5.24
CA PHE A 46 -0.60 -8.52 4.19
C PHE A 46 0.58 -7.55 4.28
N TYR A 47 1.76 -8.08 3.97
CA TYR A 47 3.03 -7.34 3.97
C TYR A 47 3.82 -7.68 2.69
N PRO A 48 4.57 -6.73 2.14
CA PRO A 48 5.64 -7.05 1.21
C PRO A 48 6.72 -7.91 1.88
N ARG A 49 7.51 -8.61 1.05
CA ARG A 49 8.82 -9.13 1.45
C ARG A 49 9.66 -8.00 2.03
N LEU A 50 10.56 -8.31 2.98
CA LEU A 50 11.32 -7.30 3.71
C LEU A 50 12.12 -6.36 2.78
N GLU A 51 12.73 -6.92 1.73
CA GLU A 51 13.48 -6.16 0.70
C GLU A 51 12.61 -5.18 -0.10
N PHE A 52 11.28 -5.34 -0.07
CA PHE A 52 10.32 -4.45 -0.74
C PHE A 52 9.57 -3.53 0.23
N CYS A 53 9.87 -3.56 1.53
CA CYS A 53 9.24 -2.65 2.50
C CYS A 53 9.83 -1.24 2.46
N THR A 54 11.14 -1.11 2.29
CA THR A 54 11.83 0.19 2.17
C THR A 54 11.82 0.70 0.74
N ASP A 55 12.14 1.97 0.53
CA ASP A 55 12.19 2.57 -0.79
C ASP A 55 13.15 1.79 -1.72
N ASN A 56 12.63 1.39 -2.88
CA ASN A 56 13.37 0.57 -3.84
C ASN A 56 12.91 0.84 -5.28
N GLY A 57 13.73 0.49 -6.27
CA GLY A 57 13.38 0.66 -7.68
C GLY A 57 12.31 -0.31 -8.19
N ALA A 58 12.18 -1.48 -7.58
CA ALA A 58 11.23 -2.51 -8.03
C ALA A 58 9.77 -2.05 -7.86
N MET A 59 9.43 -1.39 -6.75
CA MET A 59 8.07 -0.85 -6.55
C MET A 59 7.74 0.26 -7.56
N ILE A 60 8.71 1.08 -7.96
CA ILE A 60 8.54 2.13 -8.97
C ILE A 60 8.34 1.52 -10.35
N ALA A 61 9.16 0.54 -10.73
CA ALA A 61 9.01 -0.18 -11.99
C ALA A 61 7.66 -0.89 -12.09
N TYR A 62 7.21 -1.55 -11.02
CA TYR A 62 5.92 -2.24 -10.97
C TYR A 62 4.74 -1.26 -11.08
N ALA A 63 4.75 -0.17 -10.29
CA ALA A 63 3.71 0.86 -10.37
C ALA A 63 3.65 1.52 -11.75
N GLY A 64 4.82 1.81 -12.36
CA GLY A 64 4.92 2.34 -13.72
C GLY A 64 4.37 1.37 -14.77
N CYS A 65 4.73 0.08 -14.67
CA CYS A 65 4.20 -0.97 -15.55
C CYS A 65 2.68 -1.07 -15.48
N ILE A 66 2.11 -1.07 -14.26
CA ILE A 66 0.67 -1.10 -14.03
C ILE A 66 -0.03 0.11 -14.67
N ARG A 67 0.50 1.32 -14.44
CA ARG A 67 -0.08 2.56 -15.00
C ARG A 67 0.04 2.62 -16.52
N LEU A 68 1.19 2.20 -17.06
CA LEU A 68 1.41 2.10 -18.50
C LEU A 68 0.43 1.10 -19.15
N ALA A 69 0.21 -0.06 -18.52
CA ALA A 69 -0.75 -1.05 -18.98
C ALA A 69 -2.20 -0.52 -18.92
N ALA A 70 -2.52 0.34 -17.96
CA ALA A 70 -3.82 1.03 -17.87
C ALA A 70 -3.98 2.21 -18.86
N GLY A 71 -3.01 2.44 -19.75
CA GLY A 71 -3.07 3.48 -20.77
C GLY A 71 -2.52 4.84 -20.33
N GLU A 72 -2.03 4.99 -19.10
CA GLU A 72 -1.38 6.23 -18.67
C GLU A 72 -0.08 6.45 -19.44
N ARG A 73 0.13 7.69 -19.89
CA ARG A 73 1.33 8.13 -20.63
C ARG A 73 1.72 9.51 -20.11
N GLN A 74 2.99 9.83 -20.25
CA GLN A 74 3.53 11.13 -19.88
C GLN A 74 4.51 11.58 -20.96
N ASP A 75 4.41 12.84 -21.35
CA ASP A 75 5.34 13.44 -22.31
C ASP A 75 6.75 13.58 -21.70
N LEU A 76 7.74 13.77 -22.58
CA LEU A 76 9.13 13.95 -22.14
C LEU A 76 9.33 15.27 -21.37
N ASP A 77 8.48 16.26 -21.60
CA ASP A 77 8.42 17.48 -20.80
C ASP A 77 7.53 17.23 -19.56
N PHE A 78 8.16 16.88 -18.44
CA PHE A 78 7.48 16.70 -17.17
C PHE A 78 8.18 17.43 -16.04
N SER A 79 7.40 17.75 -15.00
CA SER A 79 7.90 18.36 -13.77
C SER A 79 7.80 17.40 -12.59
N VAL A 80 8.66 17.60 -11.61
CA VAL A 80 8.63 16.86 -10.34
C VAL A 80 7.75 17.58 -9.33
N ARG A 81 7.04 16.80 -8.51
CA ARG A 81 6.16 17.34 -7.45
C ARG A 81 6.68 16.88 -6.08
N PRO A 82 7.47 17.71 -5.37
CA PRO A 82 8.03 17.34 -4.06
C PRO A 82 6.96 17.04 -3.00
N ARG A 83 5.81 17.71 -3.10
CA ARG A 83 4.61 17.42 -2.30
C ARG A 83 3.50 17.02 -3.25
N TRP A 84 3.29 15.72 -3.39
CA TRP A 84 2.28 15.16 -4.26
C TRP A 84 1.32 14.32 -3.42
N SER A 85 0.05 14.74 -3.34
CA SER A 85 -0.95 13.96 -2.60
C SER A 85 -1.33 12.71 -3.39
N LEU A 86 -1.38 11.56 -2.70
CA LEU A 86 -1.86 10.31 -3.27
C LEU A 86 -3.31 10.41 -3.75
N THR A 87 -4.12 11.27 -3.11
CA THR A 87 -5.55 11.45 -3.44
C THR A 87 -5.80 12.17 -4.76
N GLU A 88 -4.77 12.80 -5.34
CA GLU A 88 -4.87 13.45 -6.64
C GLU A 88 -4.68 12.47 -7.81
N LEU A 89 -4.22 11.25 -7.54
CA LEU A 89 -4.06 10.23 -8.56
C LEU A 89 -5.42 9.69 -9.00
N ALA A 90 -5.59 9.48 -10.31
CA ALA A 90 -6.73 8.77 -10.83
C ALA A 90 -6.82 7.36 -10.19
N PRO A 91 -8.02 6.90 -9.81
CA PRO A 91 -8.20 5.53 -9.33
C PRO A 91 -7.73 4.54 -10.40
N PHE A 92 -7.01 3.51 -9.97
CA PHE A 92 -6.62 2.45 -10.89
C PHE A 92 -7.88 1.72 -11.41
N SER A 93 -8.06 1.71 -12.74
CA SER A 93 -9.20 1.09 -13.42
C SER A 93 -8.89 -0.28 -14.04
N GLY A 94 -7.65 -0.77 -13.91
CA GLY A 94 -7.26 -2.05 -14.49
C GLY A 94 -7.80 -3.24 -13.69
N ALA A 95 -8.17 -4.31 -14.40
CA ALA A 95 -8.44 -5.60 -13.78
C ALA A 95 -7.16 -6.09 -13.08
N ALA A 96 -7.28 -6.50 -11.82
CA ALA A 96 -6.23 -7.30 -11.19
C ALA A 96 -6.04 -8.56 -12.03
N ALA A 97 -4.83 -8.77 -12.54
CA ALA A 97 -4.44 -10.03 -13.14
C ALA A 97 -4.60 -11.18 -12.14
#